data_AF-A0A949MXK3-F1
#
_entry.id   AF-A0A949MXK3-F1
#
_cell.length_a   1.000
_cell.length_b   1.000
_cell.length_c   1.000
_cell.angle_alpha   90.00
_cell.angle_beta   90.00
_cell.angle_gamma   90.00
#
_symmetry.space_group_name_H-M   'P 1'
#
loop_
_entity.id
_entity.type
_entity.pdbx_description
1 polymer ?
#
loop_
_entity_poly.entity_id
_entity_poly.type
_entity_poly.pdbx_seq_one_letter_code
_entity_poly.pdbx_strand_id
1 'polypeptide(L)'
;MESTDTPRSALDEIKTVAFKQGLRGYVVDEVDEFLDRAAAEVDQIREQMHQLRQQLRQAGERIRQLEGSGAAASQATTAVPFVAPAPAPAPAPAPAPAPAPAPVASSTAGAEQVTAMIAMAQQFIDQAQQEAEIRARELTVAAQERAREIVAEARSRAEDEVTRLNGLKQRLSEDVVLLTRQLDQERTRLSTILAELAK
;
A
#
# COMPACT_ATOMS: atom_id res chain seq x y z
N MET A 1 -5.63 -4.72 -28.10
CA MET A 1 -4.46 -5.56 -28.47
C MET A 1 -3.28 -4.95 -27.78
N GLU A 2 -3.00 -5.40 -26.55
CA GLU A 2 -1.86 -4.93 -25.75
C GLU A 2 -0.93 -6.13 -25.65
N SER A 3 0.26 -6.00 -26.22
CA SER A 3 1.15 -7.11 -26.52
C SER A 3 1.53 -7.87 -25.27
N THR A 4 1.19 -9.16 -25.28
CA THR A 4 1.87 -10.23 -24.55
C THR A 4 3.36 -10.22 -24.93
N ASP A 5 4.20 -9.65 -24.07
CA ASP A 5 5.59 -10.06 -23.92
C ASP A 5 6.14 -9.41 -22.64
N THR A 6 5.87 -10.04 -21.49
CA THR A 6 6.73 -9.82 -20.33
C THR A 6 7.92 -10.73 -20.56
N PRO A 7 9.08 -10.23 -21.02
CA PRO A 7 10.26 -11.07 -21.11
C PRO A 7 10.51 -11.65 -19.72
N ARG A 8 10.78 -12.96 -19.67
CA ARG A 8 11.20 -13.65 -18.44
C ARG A 8 12.29 -12.79 -17.81
N SER A 9 12.04 -12.26 -16.60
CA SER A 9 12.94 -11.28 -15.98
C SER A 9 14.35 -11.87 -15.95
N ALA A 10 15.33 -11.16 -16.49
CA ALA A 10 16.70 -11.66 -16.57
C ALA A 10 17.29 -11.89 -15.15
N LEU A 11 16.74 -11.26 -14.11
CA LEU A 11 16.98 -11.59 -12.71
C LEU A 11 16.60 -13.04 -12.33
N ASP A 12 15.57 -13.60 -12.94
CA ASP A 12 15.15 -14.99 -12.74
C ASP A 12 16.03 -15.95 -13.56
N GLU A 13 16.54 -15.48 -14.70
CA GLU A 13 17.57 -16.15 -15.48
C GLU A 13 18.93 -16.17 -14.73
N ILE A 14 19.36 -15.10 -14.06
CA ILE A 14 20.57 -15.09 -13.19
C ILE A 14 20.54 -16.22 -12.15
N LYS A 15 19.36 -16.57 -11.64
CA LYS A 15 19.22 -17.62 -10.63
C LYS A 15 19.25 -19.04 -11.20
N THR A 16 19.00 -19.20 -12.50
CA THR A 16 18.77 -20.51 -13.13
C THR A 16 19.68 -20.82 -14.32
N VAL A 17 20.48 -19.86 -14.78
CA VAL A 17 21.39 -20.04 -15.91
C VAL A 17 22.60 -20.88 -15.51
N ALA A 18 22.85 -21.93 -16.30
CA ALA A 18 24.04 -22.75 -16.25
C ALA A 18 24.87 -22.51 -17.53
N PHE A 19 26.09 -21.99 -17.36
CA PHE A 19 27.01 -21.74 -18.46
C PHE A 19 27.63 -23.04 -18.97
N LYS A 20 27.78 -23.18 -20.29
CA LYS A 20 28.52 -24.32 -20.86
C LYS A 20 30.01 -24.14 -20.59
N GLN A 21 30.64 -25.18 -20.05
CA GLN A 21 32.09 -25.24 -19.83
C GLN A 21 32.77 -25.90 -21.04
N GLY A 22 33.67 -25.18 -21.71
CA GLY A 22 34.59 -25.72 -22.71
C GLY A 22 35.85 -26.31 -22.06
N LEU A 23 36.75 -26.87 -22.90
CA LEU A 23 38.01 -27.51 -22.45
C LEU A 23 38.92 -26.59 -21.60
N ARG A 24 38.68 -25.28 -21.59
CA ARG A 24 39.41 -24.32 -20.75
C ARG A 24 38.52 -23.15 -20.33
N GLY A 25 37.45 -23.43 -19.59
CA GLY A 25 36.62 -22.42 -18.92
C GLY A 25 35.25 -22.19 -19.53
N TYR A 26 34.58 -21.11 -19.14
CA TYR A 26 33.26 -20.73 -19.66
C TYR A 26 33.38 -20.14 -21.07
N VAL A 27 32.33 -20.29 -21.88
CA VAL A 27 32.24 -19.66 -23.20
C VAL A 27 32.06 -18.15 -22.99
N VAL A 28 33.09 -17.35 -23.31
CA VAL A 28 33.12 -15.90 -23.07
C VAL A 28 31.97 -15.19 -23.78
N ASP A 29 31.66 -15.58 -25.02
CA ASP A 29 30.58 -14.94 -25.80
C ASP A 29 29.19 -15.16 -25.17
N GLU A 30 28.92 -16.35 -24.58
CA GLU A 30 27.66 -16.63 -23.88
C GLU A 30 27.57 -15.84 -22.57
N VAL A 31 28.71 -15.62 -21.90
CA VAL A 31 28.78 -14.81 -20.68
C VAL A 31 28.58 -13.33 -20.99
N ASP A 32 29.20 -12.81 -22.05
CA ASP A 32 29.10 -11.40 -22.45
C ASP A 32 27.66 -11.03 -22.87
N GLU A 33 26.99 -11.86 -23.70
CA GLU A 33 25.59 -11.63 -24.07
C GLU A 33 24.66 -11.62 -22.84
N PHE A 34 24.95 -12.49 -21.87
CA PHE A 34 24.20 -12.54 -20.63
C PHE A 34 24.43 -11.32 -19.74
N LEU A 35 25.69 -10.87 -19.61
CA LEU A 35 26.05 -9.67 -18.85
C LEU A 35 25.44 -8.41 -19.46
N ASP A 36 25.39 -8.30 -20.78
CA ASP A 36 24.74 -7.18 -21.47
C ASP A 36 23.23 -7.15 -21.19
N ARG A 37 22.56 -8.31 -21.21
CA ARG A 37 21.14 -8.43 -20.88
C ARG A 37 20.86 -8.11 -19.40
N ALA A 38 21.71 -8.58 -18.49
CA ALA A 38 21.60 -8.29 -17.06
C ALA A 38 21.84 -6.80 -16.76
N ALA A 39 22.82 -6.17 -17.41
CA ALA A 39 23.10 -4.74 -17.26
C ALA A 39 21.91 -3.88 -17.71
N ALA A 40 21.32 -4.19 -18.88
CA ALA A 40 20.15 -3.49 -19.40
C ALA A 40 18.95 -3.57 -18.45
N GLU A 41 18.71 -4.73 -17.83
CA GLU A 41 17.59 -4.89 -16.89
C GLU A 41 17.84 -4.17 -15.55
N VAL A 42 19.09 -4.14 -15.05
CA VAL A 42 19.44 -3.36 -13.85
C VAL A 42 19.19 -1.87 -14.08
N ASP A 43 19.56 -1.36 -15.26
CA ASP A 43 19.30 0.04 -15.60
C ASP A 43 17.81 0.33 -15.78
N GLN A 44 17.03 -0.62 -16.33
CA GLN A 44 15.58 -0.53 -16.38
C GLN A 44 14.95 -0.46 -14.97
N ILE A 45 15.39 -1.31 -14.03
CA ILE A 45 14.90 -1.30 -12.64
C ILE A 45 15.28 -0.01 -11.92
N ARG A 46 16.49 0.52 -12.17
CA ARG A 46 16.91 1.83 -11.63
C ARG A 46 16.02 2.94 -12.15
N GLU A 47 15.73 2.94 -13.45
CA GLU A 47 14.85 3.93 -14.06
C GLU A 47 13.42 3.82 -13.49
N GLN A 48 12.87 2.60 -13.33
CA GLN A 48 11.58 2.39 -12.66
C GLN A 48 11.57 2.89 -11.22
N MET A 49 12.65 2.65 -10.45
CA MET A 49 12.81 3.18 -9.09
C MET A 49 12.90 4.71 -9.08
N HIS A 50 13.56 5.33 -10.07
CA HIS A 50 13.62 6.78 -10.21
C HIS A 50 12.23 7.35 -10.55
N GLN A 51 11.49 6.74 -11.46
CA GLN A 51 10.12 7.12 -11.83
C GLN A 51 9.18 7.02 -10.62
N LEU A 52 9.21 5.91 -9.88
CA LEU A 52 8.36 5.74 -8.71
C LEU A 52 8.68 6.77 -7.61
N ARG A 53 9.97 7.07 -7.38
CA ARG A 53 10.38 8.14 -6.46
C ARG A 53 9.96 9.53 -6.94
N GLN A 54 9.96 9.79 -8.24
CA GLN A 54 9.45 11.04 -8.80
C GLN A 54 7.93 11.15 -8.62
N GLN A 55 7.19 10.07 -8.88
CA GLN A 55 5.74 10.01 -8.66
C GLN A 55 5.38 10.24 -7.19
N LEU A 56 6.10 9.62 -6.26
CA LEU A 56 5.91 9.85 -4.82
C LEU A 56 6.22 11.31 -4.42
N ARG A 57 7.27 11.92 -5.01
CA ARG A 57 7.55 13.35 -4.80
C ARG A 57 6.43 14.23 -5.33
N GLN A 58 5.95 13.99 -6.55
CA GLN A 58 4.85 14.76 -7.15
C GLN A 58 3.54 14.56 -6.37
N ALA A 59 3.24 13.35 -5.92
CA ALA A 59 2.09 13.06 -5.07
C ALA A 59 2.21 13.79 -3.72
N GLY A 60 3.39 13.76 -3.09
CA GLY A 60 3.67 14.50 -1.86
C GLY A 60 3.55 16.02 -2.03
N GLU A 61 4.01 16.57 -3.16
CA GLU A 61 3.84 17.98 -3.49
C GLU A 61 2.37 18.35 -3.72
N ARG A 62 1.59 17.51 -4.42
CA ARG A 62 0.14 17.70 -4.56
C ARG A 62 -0.59 17.63 -3.24
N ILE A 63 -0.24 16.68 -2.37
CA ILE A 63 -0.80 16.59 -1.01
C ILE A 63 -0.48 17.87 -0.25
N ARG A 64 0.77 18.34 -0.26
CA ARG A 64 1.14 19.63 0.37
C ARG A 64 0.46 20.84 -0.27
N GLN A 65 0.16 20.83 -1.57
CA GLN A 65 -0.60 21.89 -2.21
C GLN A 65 -2.08 21.83 -1.83
N LEU A 66 -2.67 20.64 -1.65
CA LEU A 66 -4.05 20.47 -1.21
C LEU A 66 -4.21 20.77 0.28
N GLU A 67 -3.27 20.33 1.11
CA GLU A 67 -3.14 20.72 2.51
C GLU A 67 -2.80 22.19 2.63
N GLY A 68 -1.95 22.72 1.76
CA GLY A 68 -1.53 24.12 1.72
C GLY A 68 -2.57 25.05 1.09
N SER A 69 -3.53 24.55 0.29
CA SER A 69 -4.68 25.32 -0.23
C SER A 69 -5.90 25.17 0.68
N GLY A 70 -6.06 24.00 1.33
CA GLY A 70 -6.94 23.83 2.49
C GLY A 70 -6.45 24.66 3.69
N ALA A 71 -5.13 24.80 3.83
CA ALA A 71 -4.50 25.68 4.80
C ALA A 71 -4.38 27.11 4.29
N ALA A 72 -4.28 27.45 3.00
CA ALA A 72 -4.29 28.85 2.52
C ALA A 72 -5.71 29.43 2.48
N ALA A 73 -6.74 28.58 2.36
CA ALA A 73 -8.10 28.92 2.79
C ALA A 73 -8.19 29.14 4.31
N SER A 74 -7.16 28.77 5.09
CA SER A 74 -7.03 28.93 6.55
C SER A 74 -5.84 29.81 7.01
N GLN A 75 -4.97 30.29 6.11
CA GLN A 75 -3.66 30.92 6.38
C GLN A 75 -3.45 32.19 5.53
N ALA A 76 -4.54 32.85 5.14
CA ALA A 76 -4.50 34.29 4.94
C ALA A 76 -4.24 35.06 6.26
N THR A 77 -4.01 34.36 7.37
CA THR A 77 -3.63 34.94 8.66
C THR A 77 -2.23 34.47 9.09
N THR A 78 -1.30 35.40 8.93
CA THR A 78 -0.30 35.80 9.92
C THR A 78 1.11 35.21 9.80
N ALA A 79 2.02 36.03 9.27
CA ALA A 79 3.39 36.09 9.77
C ALA A 79 3.37 36.63 11.20
N VAL A 80 3.76 35.79 12.17
CA VAL A 80 4.08 36.19 13.56
C VAL A 80 5.60 36.13 13.73
N PRO A 81 6.19 36.99 14.58
CA PRO A 81 6.67 36.38 15.83
C PRO A 81 6.56 37.31 17.05
N PHE A 82 6.02 36.80 18.16
CA PHE A 82 6.77 36.47 19.38
C PHE A 82 5.84 36.16 20.58
N VAL A 83 6.37 35.36 21.51
CA VAL A 83 5.92 34.94 22.87
C VAL A 83 5.10 33.63 22.98
N ALA A 84 5.69 32.66 23.68
CA ALA A 84 5.11 31.40 24.16
C ALA A 84 4.61 31.52 25.62
N PRO A 85 3.94 30.52 26.22
CA PRO A 85 2.97 29.54 25.71
C PRO A 85 1.58 29.76 26.36
N ALA A 86 0.48 29.67 25.60
CA ALA A 86 -0.89 29.86 26.11
C ALA A 86 -1.77 28.59 25.91
N PRO A 87 -2.67 28.28 26.85
CA PRO A 87 -3.46 27.04 26.86
C PRO A 87 -4.57 27.06 25.81
N ALA A 88 -4.87 25.86 25.29
CA ALA A 88 -6.08 25.43 24.56
C ALA A 88 -6.94 26.51 23.87
N PRO A 89 -6.99 26.54 22.51
CA PRO A 89 -7.97 27.37 21.82
C PRO A 89 -9.37 26.75 21.95
N ALA A 90 -10.15 27.46 22.75
CA ALA A 90 -11.55 27.82 22.66
C ALA A 90 -12.36 27.43 21.39
N PRO A 91 -13.68 27.27 21.55
CA PRO A 91 -14.63 26.79 20.53
C PRO A 91 -14.74 27.69 19.29
N ALA A 92 -15.28 27.07 18.24
CA ALA A 92 -15.71 27.65 16.98
C ALA A 92 -16.35 29.05 17.13
N PRO A 93 -16.16 29.96 16.16
CA PRO A 93 -16.59 31.34 16.24
C PRO A 93 -18.10 31.43 16.47
N ALA A 94 -18.46 32.17 17.51
CA ALA A 94 -19.80 32.67 17.72
C ALA A 94 -20.27 33.41 16.45
N PRO A 95 -21.56 33.31 16.09
CA PRO A 95 -22.13 34.06 14.97
C PRO A 95 -21.85 35.55 15.15
N ALA A 96 -21.48 36.20 14.06
CA ALA A 96 -21.27 37.64 13.99
C ALA A 96 -22.45 38.40 14.64
N PRO A 97 -22.19 39.50 15.38
CA PRO A 97 -23.26 40.33 15.91
C PRO A 97 -24.12 40.83 14.75
N ALA A 98 -25.41 40.54 14.86
CA ALA A 98 -26.45 41.09 14.01
C ALA A 98 -26.27 42.61 13.89
N PRO A 99 -26.39 43.19 12.68
CA PRO A 99 -26.45 44.63 12.53
C PRO A 99 -27.61 45.17 13.38
N ALA A 100 -27.32 46.23 14.14
CA ALA A 100 -28.29 46.95 14.94
C ALA A 100 -29.53 47.30 14.08
N PRO A 101 -30.76 47.14 14.61
CA PRO A 101 -31.97 47.45 13.87
C PRO A 101 -32.03 48.95 13.62
N ALA A 102 -31.83 49.36 12.37
CA ALA A 102 -32.29 50.66 11.89
C ALA A 102 -33.83 50.64 11.88
N PRO A 103 -34.51 51.71 12.33
CA PRO A 103 -35.96 51.75 12.37
C PRO A 103 -36.47 51.87 10.93
N VAL A 104 -36.85 50.75 10.33
CA VAL A 104 -37.58 50.77 9.06
C VAL A 104 -39.07 50.72 9.36
N ALA A 105 -39.73 51.76 8.86
CA ALA A 105 -41.15 51.99 8.98
C ALA A 105 -41.98 50.75 8.63
N SER A 106 -43.05 50.59 9.39
CA SER A 106 -44.11 49.61 9.30
C SER A 106 -44.40 49.14 7.87
N SER A 107 -44.09 47.87 7.57
CA SER A 107 -44.96 47.05 6.74
C SER A 107 -44.99 45.63 7.33
N THR A 108 -46.17 45.23 7.79
CA THR A 108 -46.43 43.96 8.47
C THR A 108 -46.20 42.74 7.56
N ALA A 109 -45.93 42.95 6.27
CA ALA A 109 -45.67 41.91 5.27
C ALA A 109 -44.22 41.40 5.25
N GLY A 110 -43.22 42.18 5.70
CA GLY A 110 -41.80 41.79 5.65
C GLY A 110 -41.36 40.84 6.78
N ALA A 111 -41.93 40.98 7.97
CA ALA A 111 -41.58 40.15 9.13
C ALA A 111 -42.05 38.70 8.99
N GLU A 112 -43.21 38.48 8.38
CA GLU A 112 -43.72 37.14 8.06
C GLU A 112 -42.86 36.45 7.01
N GLN A 113 -42.39 37.19 5.99
CA GLN A 113 -41.49 36.66 4.95
C GLN A 113 -40.12 36.25 5.49
N VAL A 114 -39.53 37.02 6.41
CA VAL A 114 -38.26 36.66 7.06
C VAL A 114 -38.43 35.43 7.95
N THR A 115 -39.56 35.30 8.64
CA THR A 115 -39.86 34.12 9.47
C THR A 115 -40.06 32.87 8.62
N ALA A 116 -40.76 32.98 7.48
CA ALA A 116 -40.91 31.90 6.51
C ALA A 116 -39.56 31.48 5.89
N MET A 117 -38.68 32.45 5.62
CA MET A 117 -37.33 32.19 5.11
C MET A 117 -36.47 31.45 6.15
N ILE A 118 -36.52 31.83 7.43
CA ILE A 118 -35.81 31.13 8.51
C ILE A 118 -36.33 29.70 8.66
N ALA A 119 -37.65 29.49 8.59
CA ALA A 119 -38.23 28.15 8.66
C ALA A 119 -37.76 27.26 7.50
N MET A 120 -37.71 27.80 6.27
CA MET A 120 -37.16 27.09 5.11
C MET A 120 -35.66 26.82 5.25
N ALA A 121 -34.89 27.77 5.77
CA ALA A 121 -33.46 27.57 6.02
C ALA A 121 -33.23 26.48 7.07
N GLN A 122 -34.02 26.46 8.15
CA GLN A 122 -33.94 25.42 9.17
C GLN A 122 -34.25 24.04 8.58
N GLN A 123 -35.31 23.93 7.77
CA GLN A 123 -35.64 22.68 7.08
C GLN A 123 -34.54 22.23 6.12
N PHE A 124 -33.90 23.15 5.40
CA PHE A 124 -32.76 22.83 4.54
C PHE A 124 -31.54 22.34 5.34
N ILE A 125 -31.26 22.94 6.49
CA ILE A 125 -30.19 22.50 7.38
C ILE A 125 -30.49 21.09 7.90
N ASP A 126 -31.70 20.83 8.38
CA ASP A 126 -32.09 19.51 8.88
C ASP A 126 -31.98 18.44 7.77
N GLN A 127 -32.37 18.79 6.54
CA GLN A 127 -32.27 17.90 5.39
C GLN A 127 -30.80 17.63 5.00
N ALA A 128 -29.96 18.67 5.00
CA ALA A 128 -28.53 18.53 4.76
C ALA A 128 -27.82 17.73 5.85
N GLN A 129 -28.25 17.86 7.12
CA GLN A 129 -27.74 17.06 8.23
C GLN A 129 -28.10 15.58 8.06
N GLN A 130 -29.36 15.27 7.74
CA GLN A 130 -29.79 13.88 7.48
C GLN A 130 -29.02 13.27 6.31
N GLU A 131 -28.86 14.01 5.22
CA GLU A 131 -28.09 13.52 4.07
C GLU A 131 -26.61 13.30 4.40
N ALA A 132 -26.01 14.21 5.18
CA ALA A 132 -24.64 14.04 5.65
C ALA A 132 -24.50 12.81 6.56
N GLU A 133 -25.45 12.58 7.46
CA GLU A 133 -25.46 11.39 8.32
C GLU A 133 -25.60 10.10 7.53
N ILE A 134 -26.50 10.04 6.55
CA ILE A 134 -26.68 8.87 5.69
C ILE A 134 -25.39 8.59 4.93
N ARG A 135 -24.81 9.59 4.26
CA ARG A 135 -23.54 9.44 3.53
C ARG A 135 -22.39 9.04 4.45
N ALA A 136 -22.33 9.58 5.67
CA ALA A 136 -21.32 9.18 6.65
C ALA A 136 -21.47 7.73 7.07
N ARG A 137 -22.71 7.26 7.29
CA ARG A 137 -22.99 5.85 7.62
C ARG A 137 -22.68 4.91 6.45
N GLU A 138 -23.01 5.31 5.23
CA GLU A 138 -22.67 4.53 4.03
C GLU A 138 -21.16 4.39 3.86
N LEU A 139 -20.42 5.48 4.02
CA LEU A 139 -18.96 5.46 3.95
C LEU A 139 -18.33 4.60 5.05
N THR A 140 -18.86 4.65 6.28
CA THR A 140 -18.33 3.83 7.37
C THR A 140 -18.62 2.35 7.14
N VAL A 141 -19.81 1.99 6.65
CA VAL A 141 -20.15 0.61 6.28
C VAL A 141 -19.26 0.13 5.14
N ALA A 142 -19.12 0.90 4.05
CA ALA A 142 -18.26 0.54 2.92
C ALA A 142 -16.79 0.39 3.34
N ALA A 143 -16.30 1.26 4.24
CA ALA A 143 -14.95 1.15 4.79
C ALA A 143 -14.80 -0.12 5.65
N GLN A 144 -15.79 -0.44 6.47
CA GLN A 144 -15.79 -1.66 7.29
C GLN A 144 -15.86 -2.93 6.43
N GLU A 145 -16.64 -2.95 5.37
CA GLU A 145 -16.73 -4.07 4.43
C GLU A 145 -15.40 -4.29 3.72
N ARG A 146 -14.79 -3.24 3.17
CA ARG A 146 -13.44 -3.33 2.56
C ARG A 146 -12.39 -3.80 3.57
N ALA A 147 -12.44 -3.30 4.81
CA ALA A 147 -11.52 -3.74 5.85
C ALA A 147 -11.69 -5.24 6.14
N ARG A 148 -12.93 -5.74 6.21
CA ARG A 148 -13.22 -7.16 6.41
C ARG A 148 -12.75 -8.00 5.23
N GLU A 149 -12.94 -7.53 4.00
CA GLU A 149 -12.48 -8.20 2.79
C GLU A 149 -10.95 -8.35 2.78
N ILE A 150 -10.23 -7.25 3.05
CA ILE A 150 -8.76 -7.27 3.13
C ILE A 150 -8.27 -8.24 4.21
N VAL A 151 -8.91 -8.25 5.38
CA VAL A 151 -8.54 -9.16 6.47
C VAL A 151 -8.84 -10.62 6.09
N ALA A 152 -9.96 -10.90 5.42
CA ALA A 152 -10.30 -12.23 4.96
C ALA A 152 -9.31 -12.73 3.90
N GLU A 153 -8.95 -11.89 2.93
CA GLU A 153 -7.96 -12.22 1.91
C GLU A 153 -6.57 -12.44 2.51
N ALA A 154 -6.12 -11.55 3.40
CA ALA A 154 -4.85 -11.71 4.10
C ALA A 154 -4.79 -13.01 4.91
N ARG A 155 -5.90 -13.36 5.58
CA ARG A 155 -6.01 -14.61 6.32
C ARG A 155 -5.96 -15.83 5.40
N SER A 156 -6.70 -15.82 4.29
CA SER A 156 -6.67 -16.90 3.30
C SER A 156 -5.26 -17.13 2.77
N ARG A 157 -4.56 -16.05 2.36
CA ARG A 157 -3.17 -16.13 1.88
C ARG A 157 -2.23 -16.69 2.96
N ALA A 158 -2.44 -16.32 4.21
CA ALA A 158 -1.65 -16.86 5.32
C ALA A 158 -1.91 -18.36 5.53
N GLU A 159 -3.17 -18.81 5.46
CA GLU A 159 -3.54 -20.22 5.56
C GLU A 159 -2.97 -21.05 4.40
N ASP A 160 -2.99 -20.52 3.18
CA ASP A 160 -2.39 -21.13 1.99
C ASP A 160 -0.87 -21.28 2.13
N GLU A 161 -0.18 -20.23 2.59
CA GLU A 161 1.27 -20.26 2.78
C GLU A 161 1.66 -21.22 3.91
N VAL A 162 0.90 -21.27 5.00
CA VAL A 162 1.11 -22.28 6.07
C VAL A 162 0.92 -23.69 5.52
N THR A 163 -0.10 -23.92 4.70
CA THR A 163 -0.33 -25.23 4.06
C THR A 163 0.83 -25.60 3.13
N ARG A 164 1.31 -24.65 2.32
CA ARG A 164 2.47 -24.82 1.45
C ARG A 164 3.74 -25.15 2.25
N LEU A 165 4.04 -24.39 3.29
CA LEU A 165 5.22 -24.59 4.13
C LEU A 165 5.16 -25.94 4.87
N ASN A 166 3.99 -26.33 5.35
CA ASN A 166 3.80 -27.65 5.95
C ASN A 166 4.04 -28.78 4.93
N GLY A 167 3.55 -28.62 3.69
CA GLY A 167 3.81 -29.57 2.61
C GLY A 167 5.31 -29.67 2.27
N LEU A 168 6.02 -28.55 2.21
CA LEU A 168 7.47 -28.53 2.00
C LEU A 168 8.23 -29.18 3.17
N LYS A 169 7.84 -28.87 4.41
CA LYS A 169 8.41 -29.49 5.61
C LYS A 169 8.22 -31.01 5.59
N GLN A 170 7.04 -31.49 5.19
CA GLN A 170 6.77 -32.91 5.10
C GLN A 170 7.65 -33.59 4.05
N ARG A 171 7.75 -33.02 2.84
CA ARG A 171 8.66 -33.54 1.79
C ARG A 171 10.11 -33.58 2.26
N LEU A 172 10.58 -32.48 2.85
CA LEU A 172 11.94 -32.42 3.38
C LEU A 172 12.16 -33.48 4.48
N SER A 173 11.16 -33.72 5.33
CA SER A 173 11.25 -34.77 6.34
C SER A 173 11.29 -36.18 5.73
N GLU A 174 10.52 -36.43 4.67
CA GLU A 174 10.54 -37.69 3.92
C GLU A 174 11.90 -37.90 3.24
N ASP A 175 12.46 -36.85 2.63
CA ASP A 175 13.79 -36.88 2.00
C ASP A 175 14.90 -37.17 3.01
N VAL A 176 14.86 -36.54 4.19
CA VAL A 176 15.83 -36.81 5.27
C VAL A 176 15.76 -38.27 5.74
N VAL A 177 14.55 -38.82 5.86
CA VAL A 177 14.35 -40.24 6.22
C VAL A 177 14.90 -41.16 5.14
N LEU A 178 14.66 -40.84 3.86
CA LEU A 178 15.21 -41.60 2.73
C LEU A 178 16.74 -41.57 2.72
N LEU A 179 17.36 -40.40 2.86
CA LEU A 179 18.81 -40.25 2.90
C LEU A 179 19.42 -41.03 4.06
N THR A 180 18.81 -40.97 5.25
CA THR A 180 19.29 -41.71 6.42
C THR A 180 19.26 -43.21 6.15
N ARG A 181 18.17 -43.72 5.58
CA ARG A 181 18.06 -45.14 5.21
C ARG A 181 19.08 -45.55 4.14
N GLN A 182 19.32 -44.70 3.14
CA GLN A 182 20.33 -44.95 2.12
C GLN A 182 21.74 -45.02 2.73
N LEU A 183 22.09 -44.08 3.62
CA LEU A 183 23.38 -44.10 4.32
C LEU A 183 23.54 -45.36 5.17
N ASP A 184 22.49 -45.81 5.87
CA ASP A 184 22.54 -47.04 6.66
C ASP A 184 22.68 -48.29 5.77
N GLN A 185 22.03 -48.32 4.61
CA GLN A 185 22.22 -49.37 3.61
C GLN A 185 23.64 -49.41 3.08
N GLU A 186 24.22 -48.26 2.71
CA GLU A 186 25.60 -48.16 2.24
C GLU A 186 26.59 -48.56 3.33
N ARG A 187 26.38 -48.12 4.58
CA ARG A 187 27.19 -48.56 5.73
C ARG A 187 27.14 -50.06 5.94
N THR A 188 25.96 -50.65 5.84
CA THR A 188 25.77 -52.10 6.00
C THR A 188 26.43 -52.87 4.84
N ARG A 189 26.30 -52.38 3.60
CA ARG A 189 26.99 -52.97 2.44
C ARG A 189 28.51 -52.94 2.60
N LEU A 190 29.05 -51.77 2.95
CA LEU A 190 30.49 -51.62 3.16
C LEU A 190 30.99 -52.51 4.31
N SER A 191 30.24 -52.60 5.42
CA SER A 191 30.62 -53.48 6.53
C SER A 191 30.58 -54.96 6.13
N THR A 192 29.59 -55.39 5.34
CA THR A 192 29.55 -56.76 4.79
C THR A 192 30.72 -57.05 3.85
N ILE A 193 31.05 -56.15 2.92
CA ILE A 193 32.17 -56.32 2.00
C ILE A 193 33.49 -56.38 2.76
N LEU A 194 33.69 -55.52 3.76
CA LEU A 194 34.89 -55.55 4.60
C LEU A 194 34.99 -56.86 5.41
N ALA A 195 33.87 -57.38 5.91
CA ALA A 195 33.85 -58.65 6.64
C ALA A 195 34.16 -59.86 5.74
N GLU A 196 33.74 -59.83 4.48
CA GLU A 196 34.09 -60.85 3.48
C GLU A 196 35.59 -60.80 3.13
N LEU A 197 36.16 -59.61 2.98
CA LEU A 197 37.57 -59.42 2.60
C LEU A 197 38.56 -59.76 3.73
N ALA A 198 38.09 -59.73 4.98
CA ALA A 198 38.87 -60.09 6.17
C ALA A 198 38.93 -61.60 6.45
N LYS A 199 38.23 -62.43 5.66
CA LYS A 199 38.06 -63.87 5.86
C LYS A 199 38.87 -64.67 4.85
#